data_AF-A0A0D2YKK3-F1
#
_entry.id   AF-A0A0D2YKK3-F1
#
_cell.length_a   1.000
_cell.length_b   1.000
_cell.length_c   1.000
_cell.angle_alpha   90.00
_cell.angle_beta   90.00
_cell.angle_gamma   90.00
#
_symmetry.space_group_name_H-M   'P 1'
#
loop_
_entity.id
_entity.type
_entity.pdbx_description
1 polymer ?
#
loop_
_entity_poly.entity_id
_entity_poly.type
_entity_poly.pdbx_seq_one_letter_code
_entity_poly.pdbx_strand_id
1 'polypeptide(L)'
;MSTNVKPFEDGKTANGADSGQVPDGDTIEGHVTTHDAVFGEITENGPNYRNVGWLGTAALMMKTQIGLGVLGLPTVFHVLGIVPGVILLCIIGGITTWSNYIVGIFKIRHPEIYGIDDVGGLLFGRIGREVLGICFCLFFTFVSGSALLSISIAFNALSDHAVCTAVFVAVAAAIGFAFSSIRTLDRIGSLAWIGVSCIIVAVFVVTVGVGVQDRPPSVPKNVQWRSDYELFGHPSFIEALSAISTIIFAYAGTPAFFAIAAEMRDPKQYMKSLIIFPSKFVFVRILRGSKHLSTNSFIHWATWLGSTFSVTLVAYIIASAIPVFGQLVSLIGALLGTLMSFQPMGCMWLYDNWHSDRRYTPRWYR
;
A
#
# COMPACT_ATOMS: atom_id res chain seq x y z
N MET A 1 -63.13 -15.38 -13.00
CA MET A 1 -64.39 -14.61 -12.92
C MET A 1 -64.00 -13.14 -12.79
N SER A 2 -64.33 -12.34 -13.80
CA SER A 2 -63.90 -10.96 -14.01
C SER A 2 -64.59 -9.94 -13.10
N THR A 3 -63.92 -8.79 -12.91
CA THR A 3 -64.43 -7.39 -12.79
C THR A 3 -63.20 -6.53 -12.42
N ASN A 4 -62.56 -5.64 -13.20
CA ASN A 4 -62.99 -4.54 -14.08
C ASN A 4 -63.89 -3.55 -13.30
N VAL A 5 -63.65 -2.23 -13.15
CA VAL A 5 -63.07 -1.16 -14.02
C VAL A 5 -62.73 0.05 -13.10
N LYS A 6 -61.70 0.90 -13.32
CA LYS A 6 -61.74 2.14 -14.14
C LYS A 6 -60.36 2.81 -14.32
N PRO A 7 -60.17 3.60 -15.40
CA PRO A 7 -58.87 4.00 -15.95
C PRO A 7 -58.41 5.40 -15.49
N PHE A 8 -57.10 5.66 -15.58
CA PHE A 8 -56.50 6.98 -15.37
C PHE A 8 -56.22 7.63 -16.73
N GLU A 9 -56.84 8.79 -16.99
CA GLU A 9 -56.69 9.59 -18.21
C GLU A 9 -55.37 10.39 -18.20
N ASP A 10 -54.73 10.48 -19.36
CA ASP A 10 -53.58 11.33 -19.63
C ASP A 10 -54.00 12.75 -20.08
N GLY A 11 -53.28 13.75 -19.56
CA GLY A 11 -52.95 14.96 -20.30
C GLY A 11 -53.58 16.27 -19.81
N LYS A 12 -52.73 17.17 -19.27
CA LYS A 12 -52.31 18.41 -19.96
C LYS A 12 -51.53 19.35 -19.03
N THR A 13 -50.48 19.91 -19.62
CA THR A 13 -49.66 21.02 -19.15
C THR A 13 -50.45 22.34 -19.19
N ALA A 14 -50.27 23.20 -18.18
CA ALA A 14 -50.41 24.66 -18.31
C ALA A 14 -49.77 25.39 -17.11
N ASN A 15 -48.84 26.29 -17.43
CA ASN A 15 -48.23 27.26 -16.53
C ASN A 15 -49.26 28.27 -16.00
N GLY A 16 -49.12 28.68 -14.74
CA GLY A 16 -49.81 29.83 -14.17
C GLY A 16 -49.14 30.24 -12.87
N ALA A 17 -48.44 31.37 -12.90
CA ALA A 17 -47.90 32.02 -11.72
C ALA A 17 -49.05 32.58 -10.88
N ASP A 18 -49.08 32.25 -9.59
CA ASP A 18 -49.78 33.08 -8.61
C ASP A 18 -49.00 33.08 -7.28
N SER A 19 -48.86 34.30 -6.78
CA SER A 19 -48.28 34.75 -5.54
C SER A 19 -48.94 34.12 -4.32
N GLY A 20 -48.17 33.39 -3.52
CA GLY A 20 -48.59 32.91 -2.20
C GLY A 20 -47.41 32.98 -1.23
N GLN A 21 -47.48 33.93 -0.30
CA GLN A 21 -46.62 34.04 0.87
C GLN A 21 -46.52 32.71 1.60
N VAL A 22 -45.31 32.14 1.71
CA VAL A 22 -45.03 30.99 2.56
C VAL A 22 -44.75 31.50 3.98
N PRO A 23 -45.43 31.00 5.03
CA PRO A 23 -45.16 31.39 6.40
C PRO A 23 -43.77 30.90 6.86
N ASP A 24 -43.10 31.72 7.68
CA ASP A 24 -41.91 31.32 8.45
C ASP A 24 -42.17 29.99 9.17
N GLY A 25 -41.44 28.96 8.78
CA GLY A 25 -41.53 27.61 9.33
C GLY A 25 -40.18 26.94 9.28
N ASP A 26 -39.56 26.85 10.45
CA ASP A 26 -38.47 25.98 10.86
C ASP A 26 -37.40 25.66 9.82
N THR A 27 -36.25 26.34 9.98
CA THR A 27 -34.98 25.88 9.44
C THR A 27 -34.67 24.52 10.05
N ILE A 28 -35.11 23.44 9.40
CA ILE A 28 -34.52 22.12 9.61
C ILE A 28 -33.08 22.25 9.09
N GLU A 29 -32.14 22.54 9.99
CA GLU A 29 -30.72 22.29 9.76
C GLU A 29 -30.59 20.79 9.50
N GLY A 30 -30.65 20.41 8.23
CA GLY A 30 -30.34 19.07 7.79
C GLY A 30 -28.88 18.80 8.14
N HIS A 31 -28.64 18.09 9.24
CA HIS A 31 -27.37 17.42 9.47
C HIS A 31 -27.10 16.56 8.23
N VAL A 32 -26.12 16.98 7.40
CA VAL A 32 -25.66 16.18 6.26
C VAL A 32 -24.82 15.05 6.83
N THR A 33 -25.48 14.01 7.37
CA THR A 33 -24.85 12.73 7.67
C THR A 33 -24.48 12.07 6.35
N THR A 34 -23.23 12.30 5.91
CA THR A 34 -22.73 11.66 4.70
C THR A 34 -22.41 10.21 5.06
N HIS A 35 -23.25 9.26 4.64
CA HIS A 35 -23.04 7.83 4.90
C HIS A 35 -21.95 7.27 3.97
N ASP A 36 -20.85 6.81 4.56
CA ASP A 36 -19.74 6.16 3.88
C ASP A 36 -19.94 4.64 3.82
N ALA A 37 -19.74 4.06 2.63
CA ALA A 37 -19.86 2.62 2.43
C ALA A 37 -18.86 1.78 3.26
N VAL A 38 -17.74 2.39 3.69
CA VAL A 38 -16.65 1.74 4.40
C VAL A 38 -16.56 2.20 5.85
N PHE A 39 -16.73 3.50 6.08
CA PHE A 39 -16.55 4.11 7.40
C PHE A 39 -17.87 4.38 8.15
N GLY A 40 -19.02 4.03 7.56
CA GLY A 40 -20.34 4.26 8.16
C GLY A 40 -20.73 5.74 8.16
N GLU A 41 -21.53 6.17 9.13
CA GLU A 41 -21.88 7.59 9.25
C GLU A 41 -20.63 8.45 9.51
N ILE A 42 -20.29 9.31 8.54
CA ILE A 42 -19.29 10.35 8.74
C ILE A 42 -19.95 11.40 9.64
N THR A 43 -19.92 11.13 10.93
CA THR A 43 -20.31 12.08 11.96
C THR A 43 -19.23 13.15 12.06
N GLU A 44 -19.65 14.40 12.29
CA GLU A 44 -18.76 15.55 12.50
C GLU A 44 -17.74 15.32 13.65
N ASN A 45 -18.06 14.38 14.54
CA ASN A 45 -17.29 14.00 15.73
C ASN A 45 -16.31 12.82 15.51
N GLY A 46 -16.26 12.22 14.31
CA GLY A 46 -15.40 11.07 13.99
C GLY A 46 -14.10 11.43 13.26
N PRO A 47 -13.05 10.58 13.31
CA PRO A 47 -11.87 10.73 12.46
C PRO A 47 -12.23 10.73 10.98
N ASN A 48 -11.80 11.76 10.23
CA ASN A 48 -12.03 11.84 8.79
C ASN A 48 -10.99 11.03 8.02
N TYR A 49 -11.35 9.81 7.65
CA TYR A 49 -10.51 8.90 6.87
C TYR A 49 -10.42 9.25 5.38
N ARG A 50 -11.29 10.14 4.85
CA ARG A 50 -11.31 10.56 3.44
C ARG A 50 -10.67 11.92 3.17
N ASN A 51 -9.48 12.14 3.73
CA ASN A 51 -8.75 13.39 3.53
C ASN A 51 -7.51 13.27 2.63
N VAL A 52 -7.19 12.06 2.15
CA VAL A 52 -5.99 11.86 1.33
C VAL A 52 -6.27 12.25 -0.12
N GLY A 53 -5.60 13.30 -0.59
CA GLY A 53 -5.61 13.68 -2.01
C GLY A 53 -4.84 12.67 -2.88
N TRP A 54 -5.08 12.71 -4.20
CA TRP A 54 -4.43 11.80 -5.15
C TRP A 54 -2.88 11.84 -5.09
N LEU A 55 -2.28 13.01 -4.80
CA LEU A 55 -0.83 13.11 -4.59
C LEU A 55 -0.33 12.47 -3.30
N GLY A 56 -1.06 12.63 -2.20
CA GLY A 56 -0.74 11.94 -0.95
C GLY A 56 -0.85 10.43 -1.11
N THR A 57 -1.84 9.99 -1.88
CA THR A 57 -2.03 8.59 -2.27
C THR A 57 -0.84 8.08 -3.08
N ALA A 58 -0.40 8.81 -4.10
CA ALA A 58 0.76 8.43 -4.90
C ALA A 58 2.03 8.30 -4.06
N ALA A 59 2.26 9.21 -3.09
CA ALA A 59 3.39 9.14 -2.17
C ALA A 59 3.31 7.93 -1.23
N LEU A 60 2.11 7.63 -0.71
CA LEU A 60 1.87 6.45 0.13
C LEU A 60 2.11 5.16 -0.65
N MET A 61 1.56 5.06 -1.86
CA MET A 61 1.77 3.91 -2.77
C MET A 61 3.24 3.75 -3.15
N MET A 62 3.94 4.86 -3.42
CA MET A 62 5.37 4.86 -3.72
C MET A 62 6.19 4.39 -2.52
N LYS A 63 5.90 4.88 -1.32
CA LYS A 63 6.56 4.43 -0.09
C LYS A 63 6.34 2.94 0.17
N THR A 64 5.15 2.43 -0.09
CA THR A 64 4.84 1.00 0.12
C THR A 64 5.50 0.08 -0.89
N GLN A 65 5.89 0.59 -2.06
CA GLN A 65 6.57 -0.20 -3.11
C GLN A 65 8.10 -0.03 -3.06
N ILE A 66 8.59 1.21 -2.94
CA ILE A 66 10.01 1.53 -2.82
C ILE A 66 10.39 1.43 -1.34
N GLY A 67 10.58 0.19 -0.89
CA GLY A 67 10.93 -0.12 0.49
C GLY A 67 12.11 -1.07 0.59
N LEU A 68 12.01 -2.01 1.53
CA LEU A 68 13.07 -2.94 1.91
C LEU A 68 13.54 -3.85 0.77
N GLY A 69 12.66 -4.19 -0.18
CA GLY A 69 13.02 -5.10 -1.27
C GLY A 69 14.11 -4.60 -2.20
N VAL A 70 14.32 -3.28 -2.32
CA VAL A 70 15.40 -2.70 -3.13
C VAL A 70 16.78 -3.09 -2.59
N LEU A 71 16.90 -3.26 -1.26
CA LEU A 71 18.15 -3.66 -0.61
C LEU A 71 18.56 -5.11 -0.97
N GLY A 72 17.61 -5.94 -1.38
CA GLY A 72 17.87 -7.33 -1.80
C GLY A 72 18.21 -7.49 -3.28
N LEU A 73 17.97 -6.46 -4.12
CA LEU A 73 18.16 -6.55 -5.57
C LEU A 73 19.62 -6.78 -6.01
N PRO A 74 20.66 -6.21 -5.36
CA PRO A 74 22.04 -6.51 -5.73
C PRO A 74 22.35 -8.01 -5.65
N THR A 75 21.88 -8.69 -4.60
CA THR A 75 22.04 -10.14 -4.42
C THR A 75 21.32 -10.93 -5.50
N VAL A 76 20.15 -10.46 -5.95
CA VAL A 76 19.41 -11.08 -7.07
C VAL A 76 20.25 -11.04 -8.35
N PHE A 77 20.84 -9.89 -8.68
CA PHE A 77 21.68 -9.76 -9.89
C PHE A 77 22.99 -10.54 -9.78
N HIS A 78 23.56 -10.66 -8.58
CA HIS A 78 24.73 -11.51 -8.35
C HIS A 78 24.42 -13.00 -8.54
N VAL A 79 23.26 -13.48 -8.07
CA VAL A 79 22.89 -14.91 -8.14
C VAL A 79 22.39 -15.32 -9.53
N LEU A 80 21.51 -14.52 -10.13
CA LEU A 80 20.90 -14.85 -11.41
C LEU A 80 21.75 -14.37 -12.60
N GLY A 81 22.54 -13.32 -12.41
CA GLY A 81 23.13 -12.54 -13.49
C GLY A 81 22.25 -11.37 -13.92
N ILE A 82 22.86 -10.36 -14.54
CA ILE A 82 22.19 -9.11 -14.92
C ILE A 82 21.05 -9.36 -15.91
N VAL A 83 21.28 -10.15 -16.95
CA VAL A 83 20.29 -10.36 -18.03
C VAL A 83 19.01 -11.02 -17.51
N PRO A 84 19.05 -12.24 -16.92
CA PRO A 84 17.84 -12.87 -16.39
C PRO A 84 17.24 -12.09 -15.23
N GLY A 85 18.04 -11.44 -14.38
CA GLY A 85 17.55 -10.60 -13.30
C GLY A 85 16.70 -9.43 -13.80
N VAL A 86 17.16 -8.69 -14.82
CA VAL A 86 16.40 -7.56 -15.41
C VAL A 86 15.13 -8.05 -16.10
N ILE A 87 15.19 -9.17 -16.82
CA ILE A 87 14.00 -9.76 -17.47
C ILE A 87 12.94 -10.10 -16.42
N LEU A 88 13.33 -10.79 -15.34
CA LEU A 88 12.41 -11.16 -14.26
C LEU A 88 11.85 -9.94 -13.53
N LEU A 89 12.68 -8.91 -13.30
CA LEU A 89 12.25 -7.64 -12.71
C LEU A 89 11.18 -6.97 -13.58
N CYS A 90 11.37 -6.91 -14.90
CA CYS A 90 10.38 -6.35 -15.83
C CYS A 90 9.08 -7.18 -15.87
N ILE A 91 9.17 -8.51 -15.87
CA ILE A 91 8.00 -9.40 -15.87
C ILE A 91 7.19 -9.21 -14.58
N ILE A 92 7.84 -9.29 -13.41
CA ILE A 92 7.19 -9.13 -12.11
C ILE A 92 6.63 -7.72 -11.95
N GLY A 93 7.36 -6.69 -12.42
CA GLY A 93 6.87 -5.31 -12.45
C GLY A 93 5.63 -5.16 -13.33
N GLY A 94 5.58 -5.82 -14.49
CA GLY A 94 4.42 -5.85 -15.36
C GLY A 94 3.20 -6.52 -14.72
N ILE A 95 3.39 -7.70 -14.13
CA ILE A 95 2.33 -8.42 -13.39
C ILE A 95 1.82 -7.57 -12.23
N THR A 96 2.72 -6.97 -11.45
CA THR A 96 2.36 -6.12 -10.31
C THR A 96 1.59 -4.88 -10.77
N THR A 97 1.99 -4.26 -11.88
CA THR A 97 1.27 -3.12 -12.46
C THR A 97 -0.15 -3.52 -12.85
N TRP A 98 -0.31 -4.69 -13.48
CA TRP A 98 -1.63 -5.23 -13.78
C TRP A 98 -2.45 -5.52 -12.51
N SER A 99 -1.86 -6.16 -11.50
CA SER A 99 -2.49 -6.39 -10.20
C SER A 99 -3.00 -5.08 -9.56
N ASN A 100 -2.16 -4.05 -9.53
CA ASN A 100 -2.51 -2.73 -8.99
C ASN A 100 -3.64 -2.05 -9.76
N TYR A 101 -3.68 -2.26 -11.08
CA TYR A 101 -4.76 -1.81 -11.94
C TYR A 101 -6.08 -2.51 -11.58
N ILE A 102 -6.06 -3.84 -11.42
CA ILE A 102 -7.25 -4.62 -11.02
C ILE A 102 -7.77 -4.15 -9.66
N VAL A 103 -6.91 -3.91 -8.66
CA VAL A 103 -7.32 -3.37 -7.35
C VAL A 103 -8.17 -2.11 -7.51
N GLY A 104 -7.72 -1.17 -8.35
CA GLY A 104 -8.46 0.07 -8.56
C GLY A 104 -9.78 -0.09 -9.28
N ILE A 105 -9.83 -0.95 -10.30
CA ILE A 105 -11.08 -1.25 -11.02
C ILE A 105 -12.08 -1.96 -10.09
N PHE A 106 -11.61 -2.93 -9.33
CA PHE A 106 -12.43 -3.69 -8.39
C PHE A 106 -12.97 -2.77 -7.29
N LYS A 107 -12.14 -1.88 -6.75
CA LYS A 107 -12.55 -0.91 -5.73
C LYS A 107 -13.60 0.10 -6.22
N ILE A 108 -13.57 0.49 -7.50
CA ILE A 108 -14.61 1.34 -8.08
C ILE A 108 -15.93 0.58 -8.25
N ARG A 109 -15.88 -0.74 -8.48
CA ARG A 109 -17.05 -1.61 -8.65
C ARG A 109 -17.68 -2.01 -7.31
N HIS A 110 -16.86 -2.23 -6.29
CA HIS A 110 -17.24 -2.68 -4.95
C HIS A 110 -16.73 -1.67 -3.90
N PRO A 111 -17.39 -0.49 -3.77
CA PRO A 111 -16.93 0.60 -2.92
C PRO A 111 -16.90 0.24 -1.42
N GLU A 112 -17.67 -0.75 -0.97
CA GLU A 112 -17.80 -1.24 0.40
C GLU A 112 -16.56 -1.97 0.94
N ILE A 113 -15.64 -2.41 0.07
CA ILE A 113 -14.48 -3.23 0.45
C ILE A 113 -13.37 -2.38 1.06
N TYR A 114 -13.05 -2.49 2.35
CA TYR A 114 -11.93 -1.74 2.94
C TYR A 114 -10.58 -2.38 2.64
N GLY A 115 -10.49 -3.69 2.86
CA GLY A 115 -9.25 -4.45 2.79
C GLY A 115 -9.35 -5.69 1.89
N ILE A 116 -8.22 -6.38 1.72
CA ILE A 116 -8.15 -7.61 0.92
C ILE A 116 -8.90 -8.78 1.59
N ASP A 117 -9.12 -8.71 2.89
CA ASP A 117 -9.95 -9.62 3.66
C ASP A 117 -11.42 -9.53 3.23
N ASP A 118 -11.97 -8.31 3.07
CA ASP A 118 -13.33 -8.11 2.56
C ASP A 118 -13.48 -8.63 1.12
N VAL A 119 -12.43 -8.51 0.30
CA VAL A 119 -12.35 -9.17 -1.03
C VAL A 119 -12.48 -10.68 -0.88
N GLY A 120 -11.75 -11.28 0.06
CA GLY A 120 -11.85 -12.72 0.36
C GLY A 120 -13.26 -13.12 0.80
N GLY A 121 -13.92 -12.26 1.57
CA GLY A 121 -15.31 -12.39 1.98
C GLY A 121 -16.27 -12.42 0.79
N LEU A 122 -16.08 -11.51 -0.17
CA LEU A 122 -16.91 -11.42 -1.37
C LEU A 122 -16.68 -12.61 -2.33
N LEU A 123 -15.43 -13.05 -2.49
CA LEU A 123 -15.06 -14.10 -3.43
C LEU A 123 -15.34 -15.51 -2.92
N PHE A 124 -15.03 -15.80 -1.66
CA PHE A 124 -15.06 -17.15 -1.09
C PHE A 124 -15.87 -17.26 0.21
N GLY A 125 -16.67 -16.24 0.53
CA GLY A 125 -17.48 -16.21 1.75
C GLY A 125 -16.63 -16.08 3.02
N ARG A 126 -17.21 -16.51 4.15
CA ARG A 126 -16.60 -16.33 5.48
C ARG A 126 -15.19 -16.92 5.59
N ILE A 127 -14.94 -18.07 4.98
CA ILE A 127 -13.63 -18.73 5.02
C ILE A 127 -12.58 -17.89 4.29
N GLY A 128 -12.92 -17.33 3.12
CA GLY A 128 -12.02 -16.44 2.39
C GLY A 128 -11.64 -15.18 3.15
N ARG A 129 -12.60 -14.60 3.88
CA ARG A 129 -12.38 -13.41 4.72
C ARG A 129 -11.32 -13.67 5.79
N GLU A 130 -11.50 -14.74 6.56
CA GLU A 130 -10.58 -15.10 7.65
C GLU A 130 -9.19 -15.47 7.12
N VAL A 131 -9.11 -16.26 6.05
CA VAL A 131 -7.83 -16.69 5.47
C VAL A 131 -7.04 -15.50 4.92
N LEU A 132 -7.66 -14.63 4.11
CA LEU A 132 -6.96 -13.46 3.58
C LEU A 132 -6.65 -12.43 4.66
N GLY A 133 -7.51 -12.27 5.68
CA GLY A 133 -7.23 -11.42 6.83
C GLY A 133 -6.03 -11.89 7.65
N ILE A 134 -5.96 -13.18 7.99
CA ILE A 134 -4.82 -13.76 8.71
C ILE A 134 -3.54 -13.62 7.89
N CYS A 135 -3.57 -13.98 6.61
CA CYS A 135 -2.39 -13.90 5.76
C CYS A 135 -1.94 -12.44 5.53
N PHE A 136 -2.86 -11.47 5.45
CA PHE A 136 -2.54 -10.04 5.38
C PHE A 136 -1.85 -9.54 6.66
N CYS A 137 -2.40 -9.88 7.82
CA CYS A 137 -1.80 -9.55 9.12
C CYS A 137 -0.41 -10.17 9.28
N LEU A 138 -0.24 -11.44 8.92
CA LEU A 138 1.05 -12.11 8.94
C LEU A 138 2.04 -11.42 8.00
N PHE A 139 1.63 -11.10 6.77
CA PHE A 139 2.47 -10.44 5.78
C PHE A 139 3.03 -9.11 6.31
N PHE A 140 2.17 -8.22 6.81
CA PHE A 140 2.63 -6.93 7.36
C PHE A 140 3.43 -7.07 8.65
N THR A 141 3.19 -8.12 9.44
CA THR A 141 4.02 -8.43 10.62
C THR A 141 5.45 -8.79 10.22
N PHE A 142 5.61 -9.66 9.22
CA PHE A 142 6.92 -10.02 8.71
C PHE A 142 7.63 -8.84 8.00
N VAL A 143 6.89 -8.02 7.25
CA VAL A 143 7.41 -6.77 6.66
C VAL A 143 7.88 -5.80 7.75
N SER A 144 7.12 -5.67 8.84
CA SER A 144 7.56 -4.87 9.99
C SER A 144 8.82 -5.46 10.63
N GLY A 145 8.90 -6.78 10.77
CA GLY A 145 10.10 -7.47 11.29
C GLY A 145 11.34 -7.21 10.44
N SER A 146 11.22 -7.28 9.11
CA SER A 146 12.33 -6.95 8.21
C SER A 146 12.73 -5.48 8.27
N ALA A 147 11.80 -4.56 8.52
CA ALA A 147 12.12 -3.14 8.75
C ALA A 147 12.95 -2.93 10.02
N LEU A 148 12.57 -3.60 11.11
CA LEU A 148 13.32 -3.54 12.38
C LEU A 148 14.74 -4.10 12.21
N LEU A 149 14.88 -5.21 11.48
CA LEU A 149 16.18 -5.76 11.12
C LEU A 149 17.03 -4.76 10.32
N SER A 150 16.47 -4.13 9.29
CA SER A 150 17.23 -3.15 8.49
C SER A 150 17.72 -1.96 9.31
N ILE A 151 16.91 -1.44 10.24
CA ILE A 151 17.35 -0.37 11.16
C ILE A 151 18.47 -0.88 12.06
N SER A 152 18.36 -2.11 12.58
CA SER A 152 19.40 -2.68 13.43
C SER A 152 20.73 -2.91 12.68
N ILE A 153 20.69 -3.30 11.42
CA ILE A 153 21.88 -3.44 10.56
C ILE A 153 22.53 -2.08 10.34
N ALA A 154 21.72 -1.04 10.09
CA ALA A 154 22.21 0.32 9.94
C ALA A 154 22.88 0.84 11.21
N PHE A 155 22.29 0.63 12.39
CA PHE A 155 22.90 1.03 13.67
C PHE A 155 24.15 0.24 14.01
N ASN A 156 24.19 -1.06 13.70
CA ASN A 156 25.40 -1.86 13.83
C ASN A 156 26.54 -1.29 12.98
N ALA A 157 26.26 -0.94 11.73
CA ALA A 157 27.26 -0.38 10.81
C ALA A 157 27.72 1.03 11.22
N LEU A 158 26.84 1.88 11.77
CA LEU A 158 27.20 3.24 12.20
C LEU A 158 27.96 3.29 13.53
N SER A 159 27.83 2.25 14.35
CA SER A 159 28.41 2.21 15.70
C SER A 159 29.62 1.29 15.82
N ASP A 160 30.08 0.70 14.71
CA ASP A 160 31.09 -0.37 14.71
C ASP A 160 30.77 -1.48 15.71
N HIS A 161 29.49 -1.91 15.74
CA HIS A 161 28.99 -2.95 16.64
C HIS A 161 29.16 -2.66 18.14
N ALA A 162 28.86 -1.43 18.59
CA ALA A 162 29.05 -1.02 19.98
C ALA A 162 28.22 -1.81 21.02
N VAL A 163 27.03 -2.30 20.64
CA VAL A 163 26.15 -3.12 21.50
C VAL A 163 25.57 -4.29 20.72
N CYS A 164 24.99 -5.25 21.44
CA CYS A 164 24.38 -6.42 20.80
C CYS A 164 23.22 -6.03 19.88
N THR A 165 23.09 -6.72 18.75
CA THR A 165 22.05 -6.46 17.74
C THR A 165 20.64 -6.46 18.33
N ALA A 166 20.36 -7.29 19.33
CA ALA A 166 19.06 -7.32 20.02
C ALA A 166 18.67 -5.97 20.62
N VAL A 167 19.64 -5.23 21.20
CA VAL A 167 19.39 -3.88 21.73
C VAL A 167 19.06 -2.91 20.60
N PHE A 168 19.76 -2.98 19.47
CA PHE A 168 19.42 -2.13 18.32
C PHE A 168 18.05 -2.46 17.72
N VAL A 169 17.64 -3.73 17.68
CA VAL A 169 16.29 -4.13 17.26
C VAL A 169 15.25 -3.60 18.26
N ALA A 170 15.54 -3.62 19.57
CA ALA A 170 14.64 -3.06 20.59
C ALA A 170 14.48 -1.53 20.45
N VAL A 171 15.56 -0.81 20.17
CA VAL A 171 15.52 0.63 19.88
C VAL A 171 14.72 0.90 18.61
N ALA A 172 14.95 0.12 17.54
CA ALA A 172 14.16 0.22 16.31
C ALA A 172 12.67 -0.02 16.56
N ALA A 173 12.33 -1.00 17.41
CA ALA A 173 10.96 -1.32 17.79
C ALA A 173 10.29 -0.17 18.56
N ALA A 174 11.00 0.46 19.50
CA ALA A 174 10.51 1.62 20.22
C ALA A 174 10.23 2.82 19.30
N ILE A 175 11.14 3.09 18.36
CA ILE A 175 10.97 4.15 17.34
C ILE A 175 9.76 3.81 16.45
N GLY A 176 9.69 2.58 15.95
CA GLY A 176 8.60 2.08 15.10
C GLY A 176 7.24 2.20 15.79
N PHE A 177 7.15 1.81 17.06
CA PHE A 177 5.94 1.93 17.87
C PHE A 177 5.49 3.39 18.02
N ALA A 178 6.44 4.31 18.30
CA ALA A 178 6.14 5.74 18.44
C ALA A 178 5.56 6.34 17.15
N PHE A 179 6.14 6.02 15.99
CA PHE A 179 5.62 6.49 14.69
C PHE A 179 4.31 5.80 14.30
N SER A 180 4.15 4.51 14.62
CA SER A 180 2.93 3.75 14.36
C SER A 180 1.77 4.19 15.26
N SER A 181 2.02 4.94 16.34
CA SER A 181 0.94 5.57 17.12
C SER A 181 0.16 6.64 16.31
N ILE A 182 0.65 7.08 15.15
CA ILE A 182 -0.05 8.03 14.28
C ILE A 182 -1.11 7.27 13.45
N ARG A 183 -2.39 7.63 13.62
CA ARG A 183 -3.54 6.87 13.08
C ARG A 183 -4.02 7.27 11.68
N THR A 184 -3.85 8.52 11.29
CA THR A 184 -4.48 9.06 10.06
C THR A 184 -3.50 9.09 8.89
N LEU A 185 -3.88 8.53 7.74
CA LEU A 185 -3.06 8.56 6.53
C LEU A 185 -2.75 9.99 6.05
N ASP A 186 -3.59 10.97 6.36
CA ASP A 186 -3.32 12.39 6.02
C ASP A 186 -2.03 12.92 6.66
N ARG A 187 -1.87 12.72 7.98
CA ARG A 187 -0.62 13.09 8.68
C ARG A 187 0.55 12.23 8.23
N ILE A 188 0.33 10.94 7.98
CA ILE A 188 1.36 10.02 7.48
C ILE A 188 1.78 10.41 6.05
N GLY A 189 0.90 10.98 5.23
CA GLY A 189 1.18 11.36 3.85
C GLY A 189 2.32 12.37 3.74
N SER A 190 2.40 13.31 4.69
CA SER A 190 3.55 14.23 4.78
C SER A 190 4.86 13.52 5.14
N LEU A 191 4.82 12.60 6.11
CA LEU A 191 5.95 11.75 6.48
C LEU A 191 6.35 10.78 5.35
N ALA A 192 5.39 10.40 4.51
CA ALA A 192 5.62 9.53 3.37
C ALA A 192 6.49 10.21 2.31
N TRP A 193 6.26 11.51 2.05
CA TRP A 193 7.14 12.29 1.18
C TRP A 193 8.57 12.36 1.71
N ILE A 194 8.75 12.58 3.02
CA ILE A 194 10.09 12.59 3.64
C ILE A 194 10.78 11.23 3.43
N GLY A 195 10.06 10.13 3.67
CA GLY A 195 10.58 8.77 3.45
C GLY A 195 10.95 8.50 1.99
N VAL A 196 10.08 8.87 1.05
CA VAL A 196 10.34 8.75 -0.39
C VAL A 196 11.56 9.57 -0.81
N SER A 197 11.68 10.82 -0.35
CA SER A 197 12.86 11.65 -0.65
C SER A 197 14.14 11.04 -0.07
N CYS A 198 14.07 10.52 1.16
CA CYS A 198 15.22 9.89 1.81
C CYS A 198 15.72 8.67 1.04
N ILE A 199 14.82 7.76 0.63
CA ILE A 199 15.24 6.56 -0.11
C ILE A 199 15.77 6.89 -1.50
N ILE A 200 15.18 7.87 -2.19
CA ILE A 200 15.68 8.34 -3.49
C ILE A 200 17.10 8.90 -3.34
N VAL A 201 17.33 9.78 -2.35
CA VAL A 201 18.66 10.35 -2.08
C VAL A 201 19.65 9.24 -1.71
N ALA A 202 19.27 8.29 -0.86
CA ALA A 202 20.13 7.18 -0.47
C ALA A 202 20.54 6.32 -1.67
N VAL A 203 19.59 5.97 -2.56
CA VAL A 203 19.87 5.23 -3.79
C VAL A 203 20.83 6.01 -4.68
N PHE A 204 20.59 7.31 -4.90
CA PHE A 204 21.49 8.15 -5.70
C PHE A 204 22.90 8.22 -5.11
N VAL A 205 23.03 8.39 -3.79
CA VAL A 205 24.33 8.42 -3.11
C VAL A 205 25.07 7.10 -3.30
N VAL A 206 24.40 5.96 -3.15
CA VAL A 206 25.01 4.64 -3.38
C VAL A 206 25.40 4.46 -4.84
N THR A 207 24.53 4.81 -5.79
CA THR A 207 24.83 4.70 -7.23
C THR A 207 26.03 5.55 -7.64
N VAL A 208 26.11 6.79 -7.18
CA VAL A 208 27.27 7.67 -7.45
C VAL A 208 28.51 7.15 -6.73
N GLY A 209 28.37 6.73 -5.46
CA GLY A 209 29.47 6.21 -4.67
C GLY A 209 30.12 4.97 -5.29
N VAL A 210 29.32 4.01 -5.75
CA VAL A 210 29.82 2.80 -6.42
C VAL A 210 30.24 3.12 -7.86
N GLY A 211 29.53 3.98 -8.57
CA GLY A 211 29.79 4.29 -9.98
C GLY A 211 31.06 5.08 -10.24
N VAL A 212 31.53 5.87 -9.27
CA VAL A 212 32.79 6.64 -9.37
C VAL A 212 33.99 5.83 -8.83
N GLN A 213 33.75 4.76 -8.08
CA GLN A 213 34.82 3.94 -7.52
C GLN A 213 35.34 2.94 -8.56
N ASP A 214 36.60 3.10 -8.96
CA ASP A 214 37.28 2.14 -9.85
C ASP A 214 37.58 0.80 -9.18
N ARG A 215 37.56 0.74 -7.84
CA ARG A 215 37.78 -0.49 -7.06
C ARG A 215 37.17 -0.40 -5.65
N PRO A 216 36.77 -1.53 -5.06
CA PRO A 216 36.35 -1.58 -3.66
C PRO A 216 37.50 -1.21 -2.71
N PRO A 217 37.23 -0.48 -1.61
CA PRO A 217 38.24 -0.16 -0.59
C PRO A 217 38.84 -1.40 0.10
N SER A 218 38.12 -2.52 0.09
CA SER A 218 38.51 -3.79 0.71
C SER A 218 39.58 -4.56 -0.07
N VAL A 219 39.85 -4.19 -1.33
CA VAL A 219 40.82 -4.90 -2.18
C VAL A 219 42.22 -4.28 -2.01
N PRO A 220 43.26 -5.06 -1.65
CA PRO A 220 44.62 -4.57 -1.55
C PRO A 220 45.08 -3.91 -2.85
N LYS A 221 45.83 -2.81 -2.75
CA LYS A 221 46.21 -1.98 -3.92
C LYS A 221 47.06 -2.72 -4.97
N ASN A 222 47.58 -3.89 -4.63
CA ASN A 222 48.57 -4.64 -5.37
C ASN A 222 47.95 -5.69 -6.31
N VAL A 223 46.63 -5.86 -6.28
CA VAL A 223 45.90 -6.84 -7.10
C VAL A 223 45.11 -6.11 -8.19
N GLN A 224 45.16 -6.62 -9.43
CA GLN A 224 44.32 -6.13 -10.51
C GLN A 224 42.86 -6.52 -10.24
N TRP A 225 42.04 -5.54 -9.88
CA TRP A 225 40.62 -5.75 -9.67
C TRP A 225 39.88 -5.76 -11.01
N ARG A 226 38.97 -6.73 -11.19
CA ARG A 226 37.96 -6.73 -12.24
C ARG A 226 36.62 -6.94 -11.56
N SER A 227 35.60 -6.22 -12.04
CA SER A 227 34.26 -6.38 -11.50
C SER A 227 33.76 -7.80 -11.77
N ASP A 228 33.16 -8.37 -10.74
CA ASP A 228 32.61 -9.71 -10.62
C ASP A 228 31.17 -9.82 -11.13
N TYR A 229 30.71 -8.87 -11.97
CA TYR A 229 29.38 -8.96 -12.54
C TYR A 229 29.29 -10.10 -13.55
N GLU A 230 28.31 -10.97 -13.38
CA GLU A 230 27.99 -12.02 -14.34
C GLU A 230 26.80 -11.59 -15.21
N LEU A 231 26.92 -11.72 -16.53
CA LEU A 231 25.77 -11.49 -17.43
C LEU A 231 24.71 -12.57 -17.26
N PHE A 232 25.15 -13.82 -17.08
CA PHE A 232 24.33 -15.00 -16.85
C PHE A 232 24.96 -15.79 -15.70
N GLY A 233 24.22 -15.89 -14.59
CA GLY A 233 24.63 -16.71 -13.46
C GLY A 233 24.23 -18.18 -13.65
N HIS A 234 24.87 -19.05 -12.88
CA HIS A 234 24.57 -20.49 -12.83
C HIS A 234 24.09 -20.93 -11.43
N PRO A 235 22.94 -20.41 -10.95
CA PRO A 235 22.45 -20.69 -9.61
C PRO A 235 21.92 -22.13 -9.49
N SER A 236 21.96 -22.67 -8.28
CA SER A 236 21.15 -23.83 -7.95
C SER A 236 19.66 -23.48 -7.97
N PHE A 237 18.80 -24.50 -8.05
CA PHE A 237 17.34 -24.30 -8.10
C PHE A 237 16.81 -23.48 -6.89
N ILE A 238 17.34 -23.73 -5.69
CA ILE A 238 16.90 -23.07 -4.46
C ILE A 238 17.36 -21.60 -4.43
N GLU A 239 18.57 -21.32 -4.89
CA GLU A 239 19.09 -19.95 -4.99
C GLU A 239 18.30 -19.13 -6.01
N ALA A 240 17.98 -19.73 -7.15
CA ALA A 240 17.16 -19.09 -8.18
C ALA A 240 15.76 -18.75 -7.64
N LEU A 241 15.10 -19.69 -6.96
CA LEU A 241 13.77 -19.44 -6.36
C LEU A 241 13.82 -18.38 -5.25
N SER A 242 14.88 -18.36 -4.45
CA SER A 242 15.06 -17.37 -3.40
C SER A 242 15.27 -15.96 -3.97
N ALA A 243 16.03 -15.85 -5.06
CA ALA A 243 16.23 -14.60 -5.78
C ALA A 243 14.92 -14.09 -6.42
N ILE A 244 14.16 -14.97 -7.09
CA ILE A 244 12.83 -14.62 -7.64
C ILE A 244 11.89 -14.14 -6.53
N SER A 245 11.86 -14.84 -5.40
CA SER A 245 11.02 -14.47 -4.25
C SER A 245 11.40 -13.11 -3.66
N THR A 246 12.68 -12.76 -3.66
CA THR A 246 13.16 -11.43 -3.27
C THR A 246 12.65 -10.34 -4.20
N ILE A 247 12.60 -10.59 -5.52
CA ILE A 247 11.97 -9.66 -6.47
C ILE A 247 10.48 -9.53 -6.20
N ILE A 248 9.77 -10.65 -5.98
CA ILE A 248 8.33 -10.64 -5.67
C ILE A 248 8.05 -9.80 -4.43
N PHE A 249 8.84 -9.99 -3.36
CA PHE A 249 8.75 -9.16 -2.15
C PHE A 249 8.98 -7.67 -2.43
N ALA A 250 9.94 -7.33 -3.30
CA ALA A 250 10.21 -5.95 -3.68
C ALA A 250 9.03 -5.24 -4.37
N TYR A 251 8.09 -5.99 -4.92
CA TYR A 251 6.88 -5.49 -5.57
C TYR A 251 5.59 -5.79 -4.77
N ALA A 252 5.69 -6.36 -3.56
CA ALA A 252 4.55 -6.86 -2.79
C ALA A 252 3.80 -5.79 -1.98
N GLY A 253 3.71 -4.55 -2.48
CA GLY A 253 2.96 -3.46 -1.83
C GLY A 253 1.44 -3.46 -2.11
N THR A 254 0.99 -4.23 -3.10
CA THR A 254 -0.39 -4.26 -3.63
C THR A 254 -1.50 -4.38 -2.57
N PRO A 255 -1.40 -5.23 -1.52
CA PRO A 255 -2.50 -5.42 -0.58
C PRO A 255 -2.85 -4.16 0.22
N ALA A 256 -1.86 -3.30 0.50
CA ALA A 256 -2.09 -2.02 1.18
C ALA A 256 -2.89 -1.04 0.32
N PHE A 257 -2.95 -1.25 -1.00
CA PHE A 257 -3.58 -0.31 -1.91
C PHE A 257 -5.10 -0.25 -1.73
N PHE A 258 -5.74 -1.31 -1.21
CA PHE A 258 -7.17 -1.30 -0.87
C PHE A 258 -7.49 -0.28 0.22
N ALA A 259 -6.76 -0.34 1.34
CA ALA A 259 -6.94 0.60 2.46
C ALA A 259 -6.59 2.03 2.02
N ILE A 260 -5.49 2.20 1.27
CA ILE A 260 -5.10 3.50 0.70
C ILE A 260 -6.20 4.05 -0.22
N ALA A 261 -6.78 3.21 -1.09
CA ALA A 261 -7.85 3.60 -2.00
C ALA A 261 -9.16 3.91 -1.26
N ALA A 262 -9.46 3.21 -0.16
CA ALA A 262 -10.64 3.47 0.66
C ALA A 262 -10.57 4.84 1.37
N GLU A 263 -9.37 5.26 1.76
CA GLU A 263 -9.09 6.55 2.41
C GLU A 263 -8.86 7.71 1.43
N MET A 264 -8.88 7.46 0.11
CA MET A 264 -8.83 8.52 -0.89
C MET A 264 -10.07 9.41 -0.82
N ARG A 265 -9.85 10.73 -0.92
CA ARG A 265 -10.95 11.70 -1.04
C ARG A 265 -11.84 11.44 -2.26
N ASP A 266 -11.23 10.99 -3.37
CA ASP A 266 -11.94 10.57 -4.57
C ASP A 266 -11.29 9.30 -5.14
N PRO A 267 -11.88 8.11 -4.91
CA PRO A 267 -11.36 6.83 -5.41
C PRO A 267 -11.24 6.77 -6.94
N LYS A 268 -11.98 7.58 -7.71
CA LYS A 268 -11.84 7.61 -9.19
C LYS A 268 -10.48 8.14 -9.63
N GLN A 269 -9.80 8.90 -8.76
CA GLN A 269 -8.46 9.42 -9.03
C GLN A 269 -7.36 8.41 -8.70
N TYR A 270 -7.69 7.24 -8.16
CA TYR A 270 -6.73 6.19 -7.83
C TYR A 270 -5.85 5.81 -9.04
N MET A 271 -6.43 5.68 -10.24
CA MET A 271 -5.67 5.42 -11.47
C MET A 271 -4.70 6.56 -11.82
N LYS A 272 -5.06 7.81 -11.51
CA LYS A 272 -4.16 8.97 -11.70
C LYS A 272 -2.97 8.87 -10.75
N SER A 273 -3.21 8.49 -9.48
CA SER A 273 -2.15 8.24 -8.49
C SER A 273 -1.22 7.09 -8.91
N LEU A 274 -1.79 6.03 -9.52
CA LEU A 274 -1.04 4.87 -9.99
C LEU A 274 -0.16 5.17 -11.22
N ILE A 275 -0.64 5.98 -12.17
CA ILE A 275 0.05 6.28 -13.43
C ILE A 275 1.12 7.40 -13.27
N ILE A 276 1.02 8.28 -12.27
CA ILE A 276 1.92 9.45 -12.11
C ILE A 276 3.35 9.10 -11.60
N PHE A 277 3.70 7.81 -11.53
CA PHE A 277 5.10 7.38 -11.57
C PHE A 277 5.72 7.77 -12.94
N PRO A 278 6.54 8.83 -13.13
CA PRO A 278 7.40 9.60 -12.21
C PRO A 278 7.39 11.16 -12.38
N SER A 279 6.32 11.83 -12.87
CA SER A 279 6.49 13.15 -13.54
C SER A 279 5.72 14.41 -13.09
N LYS A 280 5.08 14.56 -11.92
CA LYS A 280 4.48 15.89 -11.58
C LYS A 280 4.55 16.33 -10.12
N PHE A 281 5.61 17.10 -9.81
CA PHE A 281 5.90 17.68 -8.50
C PHE A 281 5.56 19.19 -8.32
N VAL A 282 4.92 19.90 -9.26
CA VAL A 282 4.83 21.40 -9.16
C VAL A 282 3.41 21.99 -9.01
N PHE A 283 2.33 21.24 -9.22
CA PHE A 283 1.00 21.87 -9.33
C PHE A 283 0.23 22.07 -8.01
N VAL A 284 0.52 21.33 -6.94
CA VAL A 284 -0.31 21.33 -5.71
C VAL A 284 0.22 22.24 -4.59
N ARG A 285 1.26 23.03 -4.90
CA ARG A 285 1.80 24.08 -4.00
C ARG A 285 0.93 25.35 -3.88
N ILE A 286 -0.25 25.42 -4.52
CA ILE A 286 -0.97 26.70 -4.68
C ILE A 286 -2.25 26.90 -3.82
N LEU A 287 -2.96 25.91 -3.26
CA LEU A 287 -4.17 26.20 -2.44
C LEU A 287 -4.41 25.16 -1.31
N ARG A 288 -4.10 25.47 -0.03
CA ARG A 288 -4.94 26.11 1.03
C ARG A 288 -5.87 25.08 1.74
N GLY A 289 -5.98 24.91 3.06
CA GLY A 289 -5.59 25.68 4.25
C GLY A 289 -6.81 26.05 5.11
N SER A 290 -7.09 25.34 6.22
CA SER A 290 -7.45 25.87 7.57
C SER A 290 -8.11 24.80 8.48
N LYS A 291 -8.42 25.19 9.73
CA LYS A 291 -7.96 24.55 10.98
C LYS A 291 -9.02 24.72 12.09
N HIS A 292 -9.79 23.67 12.39
CA HIS A 292 -10.45 23.52 13.70
C HIS A 292 -10.88 22.08 13.90
N LEU A 293 -10.33 21.44 14.93
CA LEU A 293 -10.34 19.98 15.07
C LEU A 293 -10.07 19.59 16.53
N SER A 294 -10.98 18.84 17.16
CA SER A 294 -10.68 17.64 17.96
C SER A 294 -11.81 17.27 18.92
N THR A 295 -12.19 15.99 18.97
CA THR A 295 -12.36 15.24 20.25
C THR A 295 -12.01 13.75 20.07
N ASN A 296 -11.55 13.06 21.14
CA ASN A 296 -11.06 11.67 21.19
C ASN A 296 -11.94 10.76 22.09
N SER A 297 -11.99 9.45 21.84
CA SER A 297 -12.57 8.42 22.74
C SER A 297 -11.52 7.39 23.20
N PHE A 298 -11.62 6.92 24.45
CA PHE A 298 -10.63 6.05 25.13
C PHE A 298 -10.54 4.63 24.55
N ILE A 299 -11.67 4.01 24.22
CA ILE A 299 -11.74 2.63 23.69
C ILE A 299 -10.99 2.53 22.35
N HIS A 300 -11.09 3.57 21.53
CA HIS A 300 -10.38 3.65 20.25
C HIS A 300 -8.86 3.75 20.41
N TRP A 301 -8.39 4.45 21.43
CA TRP A 301 -6.96 4.56 21.73
C TRP A 301 -6.39 3.26 22.30
N ALA A 302 -7.13 2.58 23.18
CA ALA A 302 -6.71 1.31 23.76
C ALA A 302 -6.56 0.20 22.71
N THR A 303 -7.56 0.04 21.84
CA THR A 303 -7.53 -1.00 20.78
C THR A 303 -6.42 -0.75 19.76
N TRP A 304 -6.20 0.52 19.37
CA TRP A 304 -5.13 0.89 18.45
C TRP A 304 -3.74 0.64 19.04
N LEU A 305 -3.44 1.18 20.22
CA LEU A 305 -2.12 1.00 20.83
C LEU A 305 -1.84 -0.46 21.15
N GLY A 306 -2.87 -1.24 21.54
CA GLY A 306 -2.75 -2.68 21.77
C GLY A 306 -2.41 -3.48 20.50
N SER A 307 -3.06 -3.18 19.37
CA SER A 307 -2.78 -3.87 18.10
C SER A 307 -1.39 -3.49 17.56
N THR A 308 -1.03 -2.21 17.59
CA THR A 308 0.29 -1.73 17.19
C THR A 308 1.41 -2.33 18.05
N PHE A 309 1.21 -2.42 19.36
CA PHE A 309 2.18 -3.04 20.28
C PHE A 309 2.36 -4.53 19.96
N SER A 310 1.26 -5.25 19.73
CA SER A 310 1.28 -6.68 19.42
C SER A 310 2.06 -6.98 18.14
N VAL A 311 1.80 -6.23 17.06
CA VAL A 311 2.55 -6.36 15.79
C VAL A 311 4.03 -6.04 16.00
N THR A 312 4.33 -4.98 16.74
CA THR A 312 5.72 -4.57 17.04
C THR A 312 6.47 -5.64 17.84
N LEU A 313 5.82 -6.25 18.83
CA LEU A 313 6.40 -7.31 19.66
C LEU A 313 6.69 -8.57 18.84
N VAL A 314 5.73 -9.02 18.02
CA VAL A 314 5.93 -10.19 17.16
C VAL A 314 7.03 -9.91 16.12
N ALA A 315 7.05 -8.72 15.52
CA ALA A 315 8.10 -8.28 14.62
C ALA A 315 9.49 -8.28 15.29
N TYR A 316 9.59 -7.83 16.55
CA TYR A 316 10.82 -7.86 17.34
C TYR A 316 11.32 -9.29 17.58
N ILE A 317 10.41 -10.22 17.91
CA ILE A 317 10.76 -11.64 18.12
C ILE A 317 11.28 -12.25 16.83
N ILE A 318 10.59 -12.04 15.71
CA ILE A 318 11.00 -12.55 14.39
C ILE A 318 12.37 -11.97 13.98
N ALA A 319 12.55 -10.66 14.14
CA ALA A 319 13.82 -9.98 13.88
C ALA A 319 14.96 -10.54 14.75
N SER A 320 14.69 -10.86 16.02
CA SER A 320 15.69 -11.45 16.91
C SER A 320 15.99 -12.92 16.60
N ALA A 321 15.01 -13.66 16.06
CA ALA A 321 15.13 -15.08 15.73
C ALA A 321 15.82 -15.33 14.38
N ILE A 322 15.58 -14.48 13.37
CA ILE A 322 16.13 -14.60 12.01
C ILE A 322 16.96 -13.35 11.69
N PRO A 323 18.23 -13.28 12.10
CA PRO A 323 19.08 -12.10 11.88
C PRO A 323 19.60 -12.00 10.44
N VAL A 324 19.07 -12.79 9.50
CA VAL A 324 19.50 -12.85 8.09
C VAL A 324 18.45 -12.21 7.19
N PHE A 325 18.69 -10.96 6.79
CA PHE A 325 17.76 -10.15 6.00
C PHE A 325 17.31 -10.84 4.70
N GLY A 326 18.25 -11.41 3.94
CA GLY A 326 17.95 -12.03 2.63
C GLY A 326 17.02 -13.24 2.72
N GLN A 327 17.25 -14.12 3.70
CA GLN A 327 16.40 -15.30 3.92
C GLN A 327 15.00 -14.92 4.39
N LEU A 328 14.89 -13.90 5.23
CA LEU A 328 13.59 -13.39 5.68
C LEU A 328 12.81 -12.80 4.49
N VAL A 329 13.45 -11.96 3.69
CA VAL A 329 12.81 -11.33 2.51
C VAL A 329 12.37 -12.36 1.48
N SER A 330 13.21 -13.36 1.16
CA SER A 330 12.86 -14.42 0.22
C SER A 330 11.71 -15.28 0.74
N LEU A 331 11.70 -15.60 2.04
CA LEU A 331 10.62 -16.36 2.68
C LEU A 331 9.28 -15.61 2.59
N ILE A 332 9.28 -14.31 2.90
CA ILE A 332 8.06 -13.49 2.82
C ILE A 332 7.55 -13.44 1.38
N GLY A 333 8.44 -13.20 0.42
CA GLY A 333 8.08 -13.15 -1.00
C GLY A 333 7.48 -14.47 -1.51
N ALA A 334 8.07 -15.61 -1.12
CA ALA A 334 7.63 -16.93 -1.53
C ALA A 334 6.25 -17.30 -0.96
N LEU A 335 6.07 -17.16 0.37
CA LEU A 335 4.87 -17.62 1.08
C LEU A 335 3.70 -16.64 0.95
N LEU A 336 3.96 -15.36 1.17
CA LEU A 336 2.92 -14.36 1.38
C LEU A 336 2.88 -13.32 0.25
N GLY A 337 4.04 -12.96 -0.31
CA GLY A 337 4.14 -11.97 -1.37
C GLY A 337 3.39 -12.36 -2.64
N THR A 338 3.56 -13.61 -3.10
CA THR A 338 2.75 -14.17 -4.19
C THR A 338 1.27 -14.13 -3.81
N LEU A 339 0.90 -14.88 -2.77
CA LEU A 339 -0.48 -15.08 -2.31
C LEU A 339 -1.25 -13.77 -2.12
N MET A 340 -0.59 -12.70 -1.70
CA MET A 340 -1.26 -11.43 -1.45
C MET A 340 -1.27 -10.48 -2.65
N SER A 341 -0.29 -10.58 -3.55
CA SER A 341 -0.10 -9.59 -4.63
C SER A 341 -0.56 -10.07 -6.00
N PHE A 342 -0.72 -11.39 -6.20
CA PHE A 342 -1.06 -11.97 -7.51
C PHE A 342 -2.35 -12.79 -7.50
N GLN A 343 -2.50 -13.77 -6.61
CA GLN A 343 -3.62 -14.73 -6.66
C GLN A 343 -5.00 -14.04 -6.49
N PRO A 344 -5.23 -13.18 -5.46
CA PRO A 344 -6.50 -12.51 -5.27
C PRO A 344 -6.85 -11.60 -6.45
N MET A 345 -5.85 -11.00 -7.11
CA MET A 345 -6.04 -10.14 -8.27
C MET A 345 -6.52 -10.91 -9.50
N GLY A 346 -5.97 -12.12 -9.71
CA GLY A 346 -6.51 -13.06 -10.69
C GLY A 346 -7.96 -13.44 -10.38
N CYS A 347 -8.27 -13.78 -9.13
CA CYS A 347 -9.62 -14.15 -8.71
C CYS A 347 -10.62 -13.00 -8.84
N MET A 348 -10.24 -11.77 -8.48
CA MET A 348 -11.07 -10.57 -8.66
C MET A 348 -11.38 -10.29 -10.13
N TRP A 349 -10.37 -10.39 -11.00
CA TRP A 349 -10.59 -10.23 -12.43
C TRP A 349 -11.55 -11.29 -12.97
N LEU A 350 -11.38 -12.54 -12.54
CA LEU A 350 -12.26 -13.63 -12.95
C LEU A 350 -13.69 -13.37 -12.48
N TYR A 351 -13.89 -13.06 -11.19
CA TYR A 351 -15.19 -12.78 -10.59
C TYR A 351 -15.97 -11.71 -11.36
N ASP A 352 -15.31 -10.59 -11.68
CA ASP A 352 -15.95 -9.49 -12.39
C ASP A 352 -16.26 -9.80 -13.86
N ASN A 353 -15.50 -10.70 -14.51
CA ASN A 353 -15.61 -10.98 -15.94
C ASN A 353 -16.24 -12.35 -16.27
N TRP A 354 -16.50 -13.21 -15.29
CA TRP A 354 -16.98 -14.58 -15.50
C TRP A 354 -18.40 -14.64 -16.08
N HIS A 355 -19.27 -13.69 -15.74
CA HIS A 355 -20.69 -13.68 -16.15
C HIS A 355 -21.19 -12.35 -16.74
N SER A 356 -20.30 -11.43 -17.09
CA SER A 356 -20.73 -10.09 -17.54
C SER A 356 -20.90 -10.00 -19.06
N ASP A 357 -22.16 -9.99 -19.50
CA ASP A 357 -22.62 -9.39 -20.77
C ASP A 357 -22.41 -7.85 -20.81
N ARG A 358 -21.89 -7.25 -19.74
CA ARG A 358 -21.59 -5.81 -19.67
C ARG A 358 -20.12 -5.54 -20.00
N ARG A 359 -19.82 -5.37 -21.28
CA ARG A 359 -18.58 -4.70 -21.73
C ARG A 359 -18.61 -3.23 -21.31
N TYR A 360 -18.24 -2.94 -20.07
CA TYR A 360 -18.00 -1.54 -19.67
C TYR A 360 -16.60 -1.13 -20.11
N THR A 361 -16.53 -0.21 -21.07
CA THR A 361 -15.30 0.49 -21.41
C THR A 361 -15.03 1.53 -20.33
N PRO A 362 -13.87 1.51 -19.65
CA PRO A 362 -13.58 2.52 -18.64
C PRO A 362 -13.34 3.85 -19.37
N ARG A 363 -14.32 4.76 -19.35
CA ARG A 363 -14.11 6.15 -19.79
C ARG A 363 -13.45 6.93 -18.65
N TRP A 364 -12.11 6.88 -18.59
CA TRP A 364 -11.27 7.54 -17.59
C TRP A 364 -11.06 9.06 -17.81
N TYR A 365 -11.73 9.67 -18.80
CA TYR A 365 -11.54 11.07 -19.22
C TYR A 365 -12.81 11.95 -19.12
N ARG A 366 -13.76 11.64 -18.23
CA ARG A 366 -14.85 12.59 -17.92
C ARG A 366 -14.94 12.90 -16.44
#